data_AF-A0A8S3I1D6-F1
#
_entry.id   AF-A0A8S3I1D6-F1
#
_cell.length_a   1.000
_cell.length_b   1.000
_cell.length_c   1.000
_cell.angle_alpha   90.00
_cell.angle_beta   90.00
_cell.angle_gamma   90.00
#
_symmetry.space_group_name_H-M   'P 1'
#
loop_
_entity.id
_entity.type
_entity.pdbx_description
1 polymer ?
#
loop_
_entity_poly.entity_id
_entity_poly.type
_entity_poly.pdbx_seq_one_letter_code
_entity_poly.pdbx_strand_id
1 'polypeptide(L)'
;MTTAMDTSSVMKHKRNELTSTSTTDYISGFDLISIEGYRQDGRKNDELRNFRVSFNVVPDADGSCYMEHGNCKLLATIYGPYEGESRSNQEQAVITCDFSMTSY
;
A
#
# COMPACT_ATOMS: atom_id res chain seq x y z
N MET A 1 -48.06 61.21 -0.39
CA MET A 1 -47.09 61.42 0.70
C MET A 1 -47.48 60.49 1.84
N THR A 2 -46.47 59.79 2.40
CA THR A 2 -46.42 59.00 3.67
C THR A 2 -47.17 57.65 3.79
N THR A 3 -46.40 56.56 3.56
CA THR A 3 -46.08 55.36 4.38
C THR A 3 -47.01 54.99 5.58
N ALA A 4 -47.23 53.75 6.05
CA ALA A 4 -46.56 52.44 5.95
C ALA A 4 -47.44 51.33 6.60
N MET A 5 -47.06 50.06 6.41
CA MET A 5 -47.33 48.85 7.24
C MET A 5 -48.72 48.17 7.14
N ASP A 6 -48.78 46.95 6.59
CA ASP A 6 -48.70 45.70 7.38
C ASP A 6 -48.56 44.48 6.45
N THR A 7 -48.28 43.32 7.05
CA THR A 7 -47.32 42.32 6.62
C THR A 7 -47.94 40.97 6.27
N SER A 8 -47.14 40.18 5.56
CA SER A 8 -47.19 38.71 5.43
C SER A 8 -48.22 38.10 4.48
N SER A 9 -47.76 37.82 3.26
CA SER A 9 -48.19 36.64 2.52
C SER A 9 -47.09 36.15 1.59
N VAL A 10 -47.13 34.84 1.38
CA VAL A 10 -46.39 34.03 0.39
C VAL A 10 -45.05 33.46 0.87
N MET A 11 -45.20 32.29 1.49
CA MET A 11 -44.27 31.16 1.39
C MET A 11 -43.54 31.14 0.04
N LYS A 12 -42.24 31.45 0.05
CA LYS A 12 -41.33 31.10 -1.05
C LYS A 12 -40.27 30.20 -0.46
N HIS A 13 -40.38 28.91 -0.80
CA HIS A 13 -39.32 27.93 -0.63
C HIS A 13 -38.01 28.52 -1.16
N LYS A 14 -37.11 28.85 -0.23
CA LYS A 14 -35.76 29.30 -0.56
C LYS A 14 -34.99 28.06 -1.00
N ARG A 15 -34.46 28.13 -2.23
CA ARG A 15 -33.59 27.13 -2.85
C ARG A 15 -32.57 26.62 -1.82
N ASN A 16 -32.44 25.30 -1.78
CA ASN A 16 -31.38 24.60 -1.07
C ASN A 16 -30.04 25.02 -1.70
N GLU A 17 -29.34 25.96 -1.09
CA GLU A 17 -27.95 26.24 -1.44
C GLU A 17 -27.11 25.14 -0.80
N LEU A 18 -26.58 24.26 -1.65
CA LEU A 18 -25.50 23.35 -1.30
C LEU A 18 -24.29 24.19 -0.92
N THR A 19 -24.03 24.32 0.37
CA THR A 19 -22.72 24.67 0.90
C THR A 19 -22.36 23.65 1.97
N SER A 20 -21.86 22.51 1.49
CA SER A 20 -21.12 21.54 2.28
C SER A 20 -19.86 22.19 2.83
N THR A 21 -19.96 22.81 4.00
CA THR A 21 -18.83 23.41 4.71
C THR A 21 -18.92 23.07 6.18
N SER A 22 -18.42 21.88 6.54
CA SER A 22 -18.01 21.55 7.91
C SER A 22 -17.30 20.18 7.98
N THR A 23 -16.19 20.01 7.24
CA THR A 23 -15.15 19.03 7.59
C THR A 23 -13.84 19.37 6.87
N THR A 24 -13.32 20.57 7.11
CA THR A 24 -12.00 20.99 6.60
C THR A 24 -11.19 21.59 7.74
N ASP A 25 -10.93 20.79 8.77
CA ASP A 25 -10.06 21.16 9.89
C ASP A 25 -9.11 20.00 10.22
N TYR A 26 -8.29 19.56 9.26
CA TYR A 26 -6.95 18.96 9.46
C TYR A 26 -6.23 18.90 8.10
N ILE A 27 -5.35 19.86 7.80
CA ILE A 27 -4.29 19.65 6.80
C ILE A 27 -3.09 19.14 7.58
N SER A 28 -3.09 17.84 7.88
CA SER A 28 -1.95 17.14 8.45
C SER A 28 -1.41 16.16 7.41
N GLY A 29 -0.19 16.40 6.93
CA GLY A 29 0.70 15.47 6.21
C GLY A 29 0.06 14.46 5.27
N PHE A 30 0.08 14.74 3.96
CA PHE A 30 -0.29 13.83 2.85
C PHE A 30 -1.63 13.10 3.01
N ASP A 31 -2.63 13.55 2.25
CA ASP A 31 -3.89 12.84 2.08
C ASP A 31 -3.62 11.44 1.50
N LEU A 32 -3.70 10.38 2.30
CA LEU A 32 -3.27 9.02 1.93
C LEU A 32 -4.19 8.37 0.88
N ILE A 33 -5.46 8.75 0.88
CA ILE A 33 -6.52 8.21 0.02
C ILE A 33 -7.32 9.37 -0.55
N SER A 34 -7.34 9.48 -1.88
CA SER A 34 -8.15 10.47 -2.60
C SER A 34 -9.65 10.30 -2.28
N ILE A 35 -10.42 11.39 -2.41
CA ILE A 35 -11.88 11.39 -2.37
C ILE A 35 -12.49 10.37 -3.36
N GLU A 36 -11.78 10.12 -4.47
CA GLU A 36 -12.16 9.12 -5.49
C GLU A 36 -11.81 7.67 -5.10
N GLY A 37 -11.15 7.45 -3.94
CA GLY A 37 -10.78 6.15 -3.42
C GLY A 37 -9.42 5.60 -3.89
N TYR A 38 -8.60 6.42 -4.56
CA TYR A 38 -7.25 6.03 -5.01
C TYR A 38 -6.19 6.28 -3.94
N ARG A 39 -5.20 5.39 -3.86
CA ARG A 39 -3.99 5.61 -3.05
C ARG A 39 -3.00 6.52 -3.77
N GLN A 40 -1.92 6.89 -3.07
CA GLN A 40 -0.83 7.74 -3.58
C GLN A 40 -0.17 7.24 -4.87
N ASP A 41 -0.16 5.93 -5.10
CA ASP A 41 0.41 5.32 -6.30
C ASP A 41 -0.63 5.03 -7.39
N GLY A 42 -1.84 5.61 -7.26
CA GLY A 42 -2.91 5.53 -8.25
C GLY A 42 -3.70 4.22 -8.24
N ARG A 43 -3.37 3.29 -7.34
CA ARG A 43 -4.07 2.01 -7.23
C ARG A 43 -5.27 2.07 -6.30
N LYS A 44 -6.29 1.26 -6.58
CA LYS A 44 -7.41 1.00 -5.66
C LYS A 44 -7.02 0.05 -4.52
N ASN A 45 -7.93 -0.15 -3.58
CA ASN A 45 -7.74 -1.00 -2.40
C ASN A 45 -7.65 -2.50 -2.76
N ASP A 46 -8.28 -2.93 -3.84
CA ASP A 46 -8.32 -4.29 -4.37
C ASP A 46 -7.20 -4.59 -5.39
N GLU A 47 -6.37 -3.60 -5.71
CA GLU A 47 -5.29 -3.72 -6.69
C GLU A 47 -3.92 -3.99 -6.05
N LEU A 48 -3.31 -5.11 -6.43
CA LEU A 48 -1.93 -5.45 -6.09
C LEU A 48 -0.93 -4.57 -6.85
N ARG A 49 0.32 -4.47 -6.35
CA ARG A 49 1.39 -3.88 -7.17
C ARG A 49 1.77 -4.91 -8.24
N ASN A 50 2.46 -4.44 -9.27
CA ASN A 50 3.07 -5.33 -10.24
C ASN A 50 3.93 -6.39 -9.52
N PHE A 51 3.69 -7.66 -9.83
CA PHE A 51 4.33 -8.80 -9.20
C PHE A 51 4.99 -9.65 -10.28
N ARG A 52 6.32 -9.80 -10.19
CA ARG A 52 7.12 -10.54 -11.17
C ARG A 52 8.06 -11.49 -10.44
N VAL A 53 8.20 -12.70 -10.95
CA VAL A 53 9.09 -13.72 -10.41
C VAL A 53 9.89 -14.38 -11.53
N SER A 54 11.15 -14.67 -11.28
CA SER A 54 12.01 -15.46 -12.17
C SER A 54 12.81 -16.46 -11.34
N PHE A 55 12.73 -17.73 -11.70
CA PHE A 55 13.43 -18.82 -11.03
C PHE A 55 14.74 -19.14 -11.74
N ASN A 56 15.65 -19.80 -11.02
CA ASN A 56 16.93 -20.28 -11.53
C ASN A 56 17.79 -19.15 -12.16
N VAL A 57 17.86 -18.02 -11.46
CA VAL A 57 18.58 -16.81 -11.88
C VAL A 57 20.07 -16.82 -11.49
N VAL A 58 20.44 -17.61 -10.48
CA VAL A 58 21.82 -17.82 -10.02
C VAL A 58 22.20 -19.27 -10.36
N PRO A 59 23.09 -19.50 -11.34
CA PRO A 59 23.44 -20.84 -11.80
C PRO A 59 24.14 -21.72 -10.75
N ASP A 60 24.89 -21.10 -9.84
CA ASP A 60 25.70 -21.82 -8.84
C ASP A 60 24.89 -22.23 -7.59
N ALA A 61 23.63 -21.80 -7.49
CA ALA A 61 22.75 -22.15 -6.37
C ALA A 61 21.86 -23.33 -6.73
N ASP A 62 21.59 -24.22 -5.77
CA ASP A 62 20.67 -25.35 -5.95
C ASP A 62 19.23 -24.88 -6.24
N GLY A 63 18.87 -23.75 -5.63
CA GLY A 63 17.65 -23.02 -5.94
C GLY A 63 17.90 -21.52 -5.91
N SER A 64 17.30 -20.79 -6.84
CA SER A 64 17.37 -19.32 -6.84
C SER A 64 16.11 -18.68 -7.40
N CYS A 65 15.80 -17.48 -6.89
CA CYS A 65 14.62 -16.72 -7.24
C CYS A 65 14.90 -15.23 -7.20
N TYR A 66 14.57 -14.53 -8.27
CA TYR A 66 14.45 -13.08 -8.31
C TYR A 66 12.98 -12.69 -8.32
N MET A 67 12.56 -11.83 -7.39
CA MET A 67 11.19 -11.38 -7.27
C MET A 67 11.12 -9.86 -7.19
N GLU A 68 10.12 -9.31 -7.86
CA GLU A 68 9.77 -7.89 -7.81
C GLU A 68 8.31 -7.75 -7.39
N HIS A 69 8.07 -6.96 -6.35
CA HIS A 69 6.75 -6.54 -5.91
C HIS A 69 6.71 -5.01 -5.85
N GLY A 70 6.26 -4.40 -6.94
CA GLY A 70 6.45 -2.98 -7.20
C GLY A 70 7.94 -2.62 -7.18
N ASN A 71 8.33 -1.69 -6.30
CA ASN A 71 9.72 -1.27 -6.15
C ASN A 71 10.53 -2.19 -5.20
N CYS A 72 9.88 -3.13 -4.52
CA CYS A 72 10.58 -4.11 -3.70
C CYS A 72 11.19 -5.16 -4.62
N LYS A 73 12.51 -5.28 -4.61
CA LYS A 73 13.27 -6.24 -5.40
C LYS A 73 14.06 -7.11 -4.44
N LEU A 74 14.00 -8.42 -4.63
CA LEU A 74 14.68 -9.39 -3.79
C LEU A 74 15.32 -10.49 -4.63
N LEU A 75 16.47 -10.95 -4.17
CA LEU A 75 17.19 -12.10 -4.70
C LEU A 75 17.33 -13.10 -3.55
N ALA A 76 16.82 -14.31 -3.77
CA ALA A 76 16.92 -15.41 -2.82
C ALA A 76 17.70 -16.56 -3.47
N THR A 77 18.61 -17.16 -2.71
CA THR A 77 19.37 -18.35 -3.10
C THR A 77 19.27 -19.39 -2.00
N ILE A 78 19.28 -20.66 -2.40
CA ILE A 78 19.24 -21.83 -1.53
C ILE A 78 20.45 -22.67 -1.89
N TYR A 79 21.20 -23.09 -0.87
CA TYR A 79 22.34 -23.98 -0.99
C TYR A 79 22.11 -25.17 -0.04
N GLY A 80 22.06 -26.37 -0.60
CA GLY A 80 21.83 -27.61 0.16
C GLY A 80 20.64 -28.43 -0.36
N PRO A 81 20.35 -29.57 0.28
CA PRO A 81 20.88 -30.02 1.57
C PRO A 81 22.36 -30.45 1.52
N TYR A 82 23.14 -30.13 2.55
CA TYR A 82 24.51 -30.60 2.73
C TYR A 82 24.72 -31.10 4.17
N GLU A 83 25.73 -31.95 4.35
CA GLU A 83 26.06 -32.50 5.67
C GLU A 83 26.56 -31.38 6.60
N GLY A 84 25.91 -31.23 7.76
CA GLY A 84 26.26 -30.20 8.73
C GLY A 84 27.59 -30.48 9.45
N GLU A 85 28.20 -29.45 10.05
CA GLU A 85 29.45 -29.61 10.81
C GLU A 85 29.30 -30.45 12.09
N SER A 86 28.07 -30.54 12.62
CA SER A 86 27.80 -31.31 13.85
C SER A 86 27.68 -32.80 13.54
N ARG A 87 28.54 -33.61 14.18
CA ARG A 87 28.49 -35.08 14.11
C ARG A 87 27.36 -35.72 14.94
N SER A 88 26.49 -34.92 15.55
CA SER A 88 25.30 -35.44 16.22
C SER A 88 24.32 -35.98 15.18
N ASN A 89 23.70 -37.16 15.43
CA ASN A 89 22.58 -37.65 14.62
C ASN A 89 21.43 -36.64 14.67
N GLN A 90 21.37 -35.74 13.68
CA GLN A 90 20.25 -34.83 13.50
C GLN A 90 19.21 -35.53 12.63
N GLU A 91 18.06 -35.85 13.21
CA GLU A 91 16.91 -36.40 12.47
C GLU A 91 16.19 -35.33 11.62
N GLN A 92 16.63 -34.06 11.72
CA GLN A 92 16.00 -32.90 11.09
C GLN A 92 17.05 -31.99 10.46
N ALA A 93 16.68 -31.34 9.35
CA ALA A 93 17.51 -30.35 8.70
C ALA A 93 17.49 -29.02 9.49
N VAL A 94 18.65 -28.39 9.61
CA VAL A 94 18.78 -27.03 10.15
C VAL A 94 18.75 -26.04 8.99
N ILE A 95 17.87 -25.04 9.08
CA ILE A 95 17.75 -23.98 8.06
C ILE A 95 18.41 -22.72 8.61
N THR A 96 19.46 -22.27 7.94
CA THR A 96 20.08 -20.96 8.17
C THR A 96 19.57 -19.98 7.13
N CYS A 97 19.13 -18.80 7.56
CA CYS A 97 18.61 -17.76 6.69
C CYS A 97 19.39 -16.47 6.94
N ASP A 98 20.15 -16.04 5.95
CA ASP A 98 20.87 -14.77 5.98
C ASP A 98 20.10 -13.72 5.19
N PHE A 99 19.80 -12.61 5.84
CA PHE A 99 19.15 -11.46 5.23
C PHE A 99 20.13 -10.29 5.15
N SER A 100 20.33 -9.78 3.95
CA SER A 100 21.07 -8.54 3.72
C SER A 100 20.24 -7.57 2.90
N MET A 101 20.29 -6.30 3.29
CA MET A 101 19.66 -5.20 2.56
C MET A 101 20.74 -4.21 2.16
N THR A 102 20.86 -3.99 0.86
CA THR A 102 21.81 -3.01 0.32
C THR A 102 21.29 -1.60 0.56
N SER A 103 22.12 -0.73 1.13
CA SER A 103 21.88 0.72 1.16
C SER A 103 22.21 1.34 -0.19
N TYR A 104 21.39 2.29 -0.62
CA TYR A 104 21.63 3.11 -1.82
C TYR A 104 22.29 4.44 -1.48
#